data_AF-G7WIH8-F1
#
_entry.id   AF-G7WIH8-F1
#
_cell.length_a   1.000
_cell.length_b   1.000
_cell.length_c   1.000
_cell.angle_alpha   90.00
_cell.angle_beta   90.00
_cell.angle_gamma   90.00
#
_symmetry.space_group_name_H-M   'P 1'
#
loop_
_entity.id
_entity.type
_entity.pdbx_description
1 polymer ?
#
loop_
_entity_poly.entity_id
_entity_poly.type
_entity_poly.pdbx_seq_one_letter_code
_entity_poly.pdbx_strand_id
1 'polypeptide(L)'
;MKKAFLLASLFLLLMVLLNLKQGNTPEWTYYQEEYFKDQISRLQLELGLTSDVNEQKKIQGEILSFQNRKPEIENLVLPNGEVERCQTCHLGIEEISESHPSDSFGCAVCHGGNPLSLDKDTAHGQMYGSWHPGSLDAVSLSCGGTGPNGAACHSGNHDLVDNQADTVKFSIMSTKAGELSVVRKIFGIDKTNQVPGLQKGEKAMDYPNPLPGRANEGIFQENCLSQCHQSGGELLLTADKHLDSAQGTFLGNGCEACHVLTNPTHTYVGNDTTIKDNAGGHGMIHRLTTQIPYTQCNQCHNQGTHDPLKMEFTVRADIDNVNRDWQAGDLTWKDRVRDYYLPGEVFARCEVSLDCLDCHTRLDTMGDGELYTSQYDAVHIQCQDCHGTKENPPLTKKMETSEELALLTQKQVSNPNYPTLTRGDEILVTTKGEELPYLRHEGSQWNLYSRITGKTFRTPLVKGSDCEQDPGDQSADSCHKCHNRTAENP
;
A
#
# COMPACT_ATOMS: atom_id res chain seq x y z
N MET A 1 -41.26 -56.88 1.32
CA MET A 1 -40.98 -56.40 -0.06
C MET A 1 -41.74 -55.14 -0.45
N LYS A 2 -43.09 -55.12 -0.47
CA LYS A 2 -43.87 -53.92 -0.87
C LYS A 2 -43.59 -52.65 -0.03
N LYS A 3 -43.44 -52.77 1.30
CA LYS A 3 -43.13 -51.63 2.19
C LYS A 3 -41.72 -51.05 1.97
N ALA A 4 -40.73 -51.90 1.69
CA ALA A 4 -39.36 -51.48 1.41
C ALA A 4 -39.25 -50.78 0.05
N PHE A 5 -39.99 -51.25 -0.96
CA PHE A 5 -40.07 -50.61 -2.27
C PHE A 5 -40.73 -49.22 -2.18
N LEU A 6 -41.79 -49.08 -1.38
CA LEU A 6 -42.49 -47.81 -1.18
C LEU A 6 -41.63 -46.78 -0.43
N LEU A 7 -40.86 -47.23 0.56
CA LEU A 7 -39.86 -46.39 1.26
C LEU A 7 -38.72 -45.95 0.33
N ALA A 8 -38.21 -46.85 -0.51
CA ALA A 8 -37.17 -46.51 -1.49
C ALA A 8 -37.67 -45.50 -2.54
N SER A 9 -38.91 -45.64 -3.03
CA SER A 9 -39.52 -44.67 -3.96
C SER A 9 -39.76 -43.31 -3.32
N LEU A 10 -40.21 -43.26 -2.05
CA LEU A 10 -40.35 -42.01 -1.29
C LEU A 10 -39.00 -41.32 -1.05
N PHE A 11 -37.97 -42.09 -0.74
CA PHE A 11 -36.61 -41.56 -0.56
C PHE A 11 -36.04 -41.02 -1.88
N LEU A 12 -36.27 -41.71 -2.99
CA LEU A 12 -35.84 -41.27 -4.31
C LEU A 12 -36.59 -40.01 -4.77
N LEU A 13 -37.91 -39.94 -4.51
CA LEU A 13 -38.71 -38.73 -4.74
C LEU A 13 -38.22 -37.55 -3.88
N LEU A 14 -37.93 -37.79 -2.60
CA LEU A 14 -37.37 -36.79 -1.70
C LEU A 14 -36.00 -36.32 -2.18
N MET A 15 -35.11 -37.22 -2.61
CA MET A 15 -33.82 -36.84 -3.19
C MET A 15 -33.98 -36.01 -4.47
N VAL A 16 -34.91 -36.36 -5.35
CA VAL A 16 -35.20 -35.58 -6.57
C VAL A 16 -35.76 -34.20 -6.21
N LEU A 17 -36.68 -34.11 -5.26
CA LEU A 17 -37.23 -32.83 -4.79
C LEU A 17 -36.18 -31.96 -4.09
N LEU A 18 -35.29 -32.56 -3.30
CA LEU A 18 -34.17 -31.87 -2.67
C LEU A 18 -33.16 -31.38 -3.71
N ASN A 19 -32.81 -32.20 -4.71
CA ASN A 19 -31.93 -31.78 -5.82
C ASN A 19 -32.56 -30.70 -6.70
N LEU A 20 -33.87 -30.78 -6.98
CA LEU A 20 -34.58 -29.74 -7.73
C LEU A 20 -34.68 -28.44 -6.92
N LYS A 21 -34.87 -28.52 -5.60
CA LYS A 21 -34.86 -27.34 -4.72
C LYS A 21 -33.47 -26.72 -4.63
N GLN A 22 -32.43 -27.54 -4.48
CA GLN A 22 -31.03 -27.10 -4.44
C GLN A 22 -30.55 -26.56 -5.80
N GLY A 23 -31.06 -27.10 -6.91
CA GLY A 23 -30.82 -26.56 -8.26
C GLY A 23 -31.63 -25.31 -8.62
N ASN A 24 -32.67 -24.98 -7.85
CA ASN A 24 -33.52 -23.80 -8.07
C ASN A 24 -33.12 -22.57 -7.23
N THR A 25 -32.22 -22.72 -6.25
CA THR A 25 -31.66 -21.61 -5.48
C THR A 25 -30.17 -21.52 -5.82
N PRO A 26 -29.77 -20.62 -6.73
CA PRO A 26 -28.36 -20.43 -7.07
C PRO A 26 -27.53 -20.10 -5.83
N GLU A 27 -26.30 -20.61 -5.73
CA GLU A 27 -25.43 -20.38 -4.56
C GLU A 27 -25.25 -18.89 -4.27
N TRP A 28 -25.15 -18.05 -5.29
CA TRP A 28 -24.94 -16.61 -5.12
C TRP A 28 -26.05 -15.89 -4.37
N THR A 29 -27.29 -16.43 -4.35
CA THR A 29 -28.39 -15.77 -3.63
C THR A 29 -28.14 -15.75 -2.13
N TYR A 30 -27.42 -16.75 -1.60
CA TYR A 30 -27.02 -16.80 -0.20
C TYR A 30 -26.19 -15.58 0.19
N TYR A 31 -25.20 -15.19 -0.61
CA TYR A 31 -24.33 -14.06 -0.30
C TYR A 31 -25.11 -12.74 -0.22
N GLN A 32 -26.08 -12.52 -1.12
CA GLN A 32 -26.94 -11.33 -1.04
C GLN A 32 -27.87 -11.36 0.17
N GLU A 33 -28.45 -12.52 0.50
CA GLU A 33 -29.28 -12.68 1.70
C GLU A 33 -28.51 -12.39 2.99
N GLU A 34 -27.25 -12.83 3.08
CA GLU A 34 -26.37 -12.52 4.21
C GLU A 34 -26.05 -11.02 4.27
N TYR A 35 -25.71 -10.40 3.14
CA TYR A 35 -25.52 -8.95 3.05
C TYR A 35 -26.76 -8.18 3.53
N PHE A 36 -27.97 -8.54 3.09
CA PHE A 36 -29.19 -7.87 3.52
C PHE A 36 -29.42 -8.01 5.03
N LYS A 37 -29.16 -9.19 5.61
CA LYS A 37 -29.27 -9.41 7.06
C LYS A 37 -28.25 -8.59 7.84
N ASP A 38 -27.02 -8.49 7.35
CA ASP A 38 -25.96 -7.67 7.97
C ASP A 38 -26.36 -6.19 7.97
N GLN A 39 -26.77 -5.66 6.82
CA GLN A 39 -27.22 -4.26 6.70
C GLN A 39 -28.42 -3.96 7.60
N ILE A 40 -29.42 -4.85 7.67
CA ILE A 40 -30.54 -4.70 8.61
C ILE A 40 -30.05 -4.65 10.06
N SER A 41 -29.11 -5.52 10.43
CA SER A 41 -28.58 -5.59 11.80
C SER A 41 -27.80 -4.32 12.17
N ARG A 42 -26.98 -3.79 11.26
CA ARG A 42 -26.27 -2.51 11.43
C ARG A 42 -27.23 -1.34 11.57
N LEU A 43 -28.22 -1.24 10.68
CA LEU A 43 -29.24 -0.18 10.73
C LEU A 43 -30.10 -0.26 11.99
N GLN A 44 -30.40 -1.46 12.51
CA GLN A 44 -31.12 -1.62 13.79
C GLN A 44 -30.30 -1.10 14.98
N LEU A 45 -28.98 -1.32 14.97
CA LEU A 45 -28.08 -0.77 15.99
C LEU A 45 -28.04 0.76 15.90
N GLU A 46 -27.87 1.32 14.70
CA GLU A 46 -27.86 2.77 14.46
C GLU A 46 -29.18 3.43 14.87
N LEU A 47 -30.32 2.78 14.58
CA LEU A 47 -31.65 3.23 15.00
C LEU A 47 -31.76 3.35 16.52
N GLY A 48 -31.14 2.41 17.26
CA GLY A 48 -31.13 2.40 18.72
C GLY A 48 -30.23 3.48 19.35
N LEU A 49 -29.23 3.96 18.61
CA LEU A 49 -28.28 4.99 19.06
C LEU A 49 -28.70 6.41 18.66
N THR A 50 -29.49 6.54 17.61
CA THR A 50 -29.92 7.83 17.05
C THR A 50 -31.10 8.41 17.84
N SER A 51 -30.98 9.67 18.27
CA SER A 51 -32.05 10.40 18.98
C SER A 51 -32.88 11.33 18.09
N ASP A 52 -32.44 11.60 16.86
CA ASP A 52 -33.17 12.44 15.90
C ASP A 52 -34.31 11.67 15.23
N VAL A 53 -35.53 12.21 15.34
CA VAL A 53 -36.76 11.55 14.86
C VAL A 53 -36.81 11.44 13.33
N ASN A 54 -36.24 12.41 12.60
CA ASN A 54 -36.21 12.35 11.14
C ASN A 54 -35.22 11.29 10.66
N GLU A 55 -34.06 11.22 11.31
CA GLU A 55 -33.06 10.19 11.00
C GLU A 55 -33.56 8.79 11.37
N GLN A 56 -34.23 8.63 12.51
CA GLN A 56 -34.89 7.36 12.86
C GLN A 56 -35.89 6.90 11.79
N LYS A 57 -36.70 7.81 11.24
CA LYS A 57 -37.64 7.47 10.15
C LYS A 57 -36.93 7.05 8.88
N LYS A 58 -35.81 7.71 8.55
CA LYS A 58 -34.99 7.36 7.38
C LYS A 58 -34.41 5.95 7.55
N ILE A 59 -33.77 5.67 8.67
CA ILE A 59 -33.21 4.35 9.00
C ILE A 59 -34.29 3.26 8.97
N GLN A 60 -35.48 3.51 9.53
CA GLN A 60 -36.61 2.58 9.46
C GLN A 60 -37.05 2.29 8.01
N GLY A 61 -37.06 3.31 7.16
CA GLY A 61 -37.34 3.15 5.73
C GLY A 61 -36.31 2.28 5.03
N GLU A 62 -35.02 2.44 5.34
CA GLU A 62 -33.93 1.64 4.79
C GLU A 62 -34.02 0.17 5.26
N ILE A 63 -34.30 -0.08 6.54
CA ILE A 63 -34.56 -1.43 7.07
C ILE A 63 -35.70 -2.11 6.30
N LEU A 64 -36.83 -1.41 6.11
CA LEU A 64 -37.96 -1.94 5.34
C LEU A 64 -37.59 -2.21 3.89
N SER A 65 -36.72 -1.39 3.28
CA SER A 65 -36.20 -1.62 1.94
C SER A 65 -35.43 -2.94 1.86
N PHE A 66 -34.46 -3.16 2.76
CA PHE A 66 -33.68 -4.41 2.79
C PHE A 66 -34.54 -5.64 3.14
N GLN A 67 -35.50 -5.52 4.06
CA GLN A 67 -36.41 -6.63 4.41
C GLN A 67 -37.26 -7.12 3.23
N ASN A 68 -37.58 -6.22 2.29
CA ASN A 68 -38.39 -6.53 1.11
C ASN A 68 -37.54 -6.82 -0.13
N ARG A 69 -36.22 -6.56 -0.09
CA ARG A 69 -35.31 -6.80 -1.21
C ARG A 69 -35.16 -8.31 -1.43
N LYS A 70 -35.14 -8.71 -2.70
CA LYS A 70 -34.93 -10.10 -3.12
C LYS A 70 -33.59 -10.22 -3.83
N PRO A 71 -32.91 -11.36 -3.72
CA PRO A 71 -31.68 -11.57 -4.47
C PRO A 71 -31.90 -11.45 -5.98
N GLU A 72 -31.03 -10.72 -6.65
CA GLU A 72 -31.06 -10.50 -8.10
C GLU A 72 -29.65 -10.44 -8.69
N ILE A 73 -29.54 -10.71 -9.99
CA ILE A 73 -28.25 -10.63 -10.67
C ILE A 73 -27.92 -9.16 -10.90
N GLU A 74 -26.82 -8.71 -10.31
CA GLU A 74 -26.28 -7.36 -10.50
C GLU A 74 -25.38 -7.37 -11.75
N ASN A 75 -25.71 -6.53 -12.73
CA ASN A 75 -24.92 -6.38 -13.95
C ASN A 75 -24.26 -5.01 -13.95
N LEU A 76 -22.93 -5.00 -13.91
CA LEU A 76 -22.10 -3.82 -14.12
C LEU A 76 -21.83 -3.69 -15.63
N VAL A 77 -22.36 -2.66 -16.27
CA VAL A 77 -22.19 -2.43 -17.71
C VAL A 77 -21.08 -1.39 -17.92
N LEU A 78 -19.97 -1.82 -18.50
CA LEU A 78 -18.79 -0.98 -18.75
C LEU A 78 -19.00 -0.03 -19.94
N PRO A 79 -18.19 1.03 -20.10
CA PRO A 79 -18.32 1.99 -21.20
C PRO A 79 -18.19 1.38 -22.60
N ASN A 80 -17.50 0.24 -22.72
CA ASN A 80 -17.36 -0.52 -23.96
C ASN A 80 -18.55 -1.46 -24.25
N GLY A 81 -19.54 -1.54 -23.34
CA GLY A 81 -20.72 -2.40 -23.45
C GLY A 81 -20.54 -3.82 -22.91
N GLU A 82 -19.35 -4.17 -22.42
CA GLU A 82 -19.13 -5.44 -21.72
C GLU A 82 -19.84 -5.43 -20.36
N VAL A 83 -20.15 -6.64 -19.87
CA VAL A 83 -20.91 -6.83 -18.63
C VAL A 83 -20.09 -7.65 -17.66
N GLU A 84 -20.05 -7.20 -16.41
CA GLU A 84 -19.54 -7.97 -15.29
C GLU A 84 -20.62 -8.24 -14.24
N ARG A 85 -20.46 -9.32 -13.47
CA ARG A 85 -21.43 -9.79 -12.47
C ARG A 85 -20.80 -10.08 -11.11
N CYS A 86 -19.58 -9.61 -10.88
CA CYS A 86 -18.84 -9.81 -9.63
C CYS A 86 -19.65 -9.33 -8.40
N GLN A 87 -20.29 -8.16 -8.53
CA GLN A 87 -21.16 -7.58 -7.50
C GLN A 87 -22.44 -8.38 -7.23
N THR A 88 -22.76 -9.41 -8.02
CA THR A 88 -23.86 -10.33 -7.68
C THR A 88 -23.56 -11.09 -6.40
N CYS A 89 -22.29 -11.49 -6.17
CA CYS A 89 -21.88 -12.12 -4.91
C CYS A 89 -21.25 -11.10 -3.95
N HIS A 90 -20.41 -10.21 -4.47
CA HIS A 90 -19.66 -9.21 -3.72
C HIS A 90 -20.46 -7.93 -3.48
N LEU A 91 -21.72 -8.06 -3.03
CA LEU A 91 -22.54 -6.91 -2.69
C LEU A 91 -21.94 -6.15 -1.50
N GLY A 92 -21.85 -4.84 -1.62
CA GLY A 92 -21.30 -3.97 -0.58
C GLY A 92 -19.78 -3.78 -0.66
N ILE A 93 -19.08 -4.43 -1.59
CA ILE A 93 -17.65 -4.17 -1.82
C ILE A 93 -17.42 -2.68 -2.10
N GLU A 94 -16.38 -2.12 -1.51
CA GLU A 94 -16.11 -0.68 -1.61
C GLU A 94 -15.62 -0.28 -3.01
N GLU A 95 -15.98 0.93 -3.40
CA GLU A 95 -15.40 1.58 -4.58
C GLU A 95 -13.89 1.76 -4.39
N ILE A 96 -13.12 1.30 -5.37
CA ILE A 96 -11.67 1.11 -5.24
C ILE A 96 -10.93 2.44 -5.19
N SER A 97 -11.28 3.43 -6.03
CA SER A 97 -10.80 4.82 -5.94
C SER A 97 -11.50 5.70 -6.97
N GLU A 98 -11.45 7.02 -6.79
CA GLU A 98 -11.94 7.98 -7.80
C GLU A 98 -11.20 7.92 -9.13
N SER A 99 -9.93 7.47 -9.13
CA SER A 99 -9.13 7.31 -10.34
C SER A 99 -9.39 5.99 -11.07
N HIS A 100 -10.02 5.03 -10.41
CA HIS A 100 -10.34 3.71 -10.97
C HIS A 100 -11.79 3.32 -10.68
N PRO A 101 -12.79 4.15 -11.03
CA PRO A 101 -14.18 3.85 -10.68
C PRO A 101 -14.64 2.54 -11.34
N SER A 102 -15.29 1.69 -10.56
CA SER A 102 -15.70 0.35 -10.95
C SER A 102 -16.64 0.36 -12.17
N ASP A 103 -17.49 1.37 -12.30
CA ASP A 103 -18.39 1.56 -13.46
C ASP A 103 -17.67 1.84 -14.78
N SER A 104 -16.40 2.24 -14.73
CA SER A 104 -15.60 2.60 -15.89
C SER A 104 -14.60 1.51 -16.26
N PHE A 105 -14.05 0.82 -15.26
CA PHE A 105 -12.97 -0.15 -15.44
C PHE A 105 -13.42 -1.61 -15.28
N GLY A 106 -14.44 -1.87 -14.46
CA GLY A 106 -14.79 -3.22 -14.03
C GLY A 106 -13.80 -3.79 -13.02
N CYS A 107 -14.09 -5.00 -12.55
CA CYS A 107 -13.27 -5.76 -11.62
C CYS A 107 -12.21 -6.60 -12.36
N ALA A 108 -12.57 -7.19 -13.51
CA ALA A 108 -11.74 -8.20 -14.17
C ALA A 108 -10.49 -7.62 -14.83
N VAL A 109 -10.48 -6.32 -15.16
CA VAL A 109 -9.27 -5.66 -15.69
C VAL A 109 -8.09 -5.72 -14.69
N CYS A 110 -8.38 -5.63 -13.40
CA CYS A 110 -7.38 -5.72 -12.33
C CYS A 110 -7.24 -7.15 -11.80
N HIS A 111 -8.34 -7.87 -11.64
CA HIS A 111 -8.36 -9.15 -10.94
C HIS A 111 -8.27 -10.38 -11.86
N GLY A 112 -8.53 -10.24 -13.16
CA GLY A 112 -8.72 -11.36 -14.08
C GLY A 112 -10.04 -12.10 -13.80
N GLY A 113 -10.04 -13.42 -14.00
CA GLY A 113 -11.23 -14.24 -13.77
C GLY A 113 -12.24 -14.24 -14.93
N ASN A 114 -13.40 -14.83 -14.69
CA ASN A 114 -14.54 -14.81 -15.61
C ASN A 114 -15.66 -13.92 -15.05
N PRO A 115 -15.75 -12.64 -15.46
CA PRO A 115 -16.69 -11.69 -14.87
C PRO A 115 -18.16 -11.99 -15.19
N LEU A 116 -18.46 -12.90 -16.12
CA LEU A 116 -19.84 -13.25 -16.50
C LEU A 116 -20.41 -14.44 -15.70
N SER A 117 -19.53 -15.22 -15.07
CA SER A 117 -19.92 -16.41 -14.33
C SER A 117 -20.53 -16.07 -12.99
N LEU A 118 -21.56 -16.82 -12.61
CA LEU A 118 -22.16 -16.82 -11.27
C LEU A 118 -21.81 -18.09 -10.46
N ASP A 119 -21.05 -18.99 -11.08
CA ASP A 119 -20.42 -20.12 -10.41
C ASP A 119 -19.06 -19.66 -9.86
N LYS A 120 -18.84 -19.89 -8.56
CA LYS A 120 -17.69 -19.38 -7.81
C LYS A 120 -16.36 -19.83 -8.40
N ASP A 121 -16.21 -21.12 -8.69
CA ASP A 121 -14.94 -21.68 -9.17
C ASP A 121 -14.64 -21.19 -10.59
N THR A 122 -15.67 -21.07 -11.43
CA THR A 122 -15.54 -20.54 -12.79
C THR A 122 -15.27 -19.03 -12.78
N ALA A 123 -15.95 -18.25 -11.94
CA ALA A 123 -15.78 -16.80 -11.83
C ALA A 123 -14.35 -16.43 -11.40
N HIS A 124 -13.80 -17.20 -10.47
CA HIS A 124 -12.47 -16.97 -9.93
C HIS A 124 -11.35 -17.75 -10.65
N GLY A 125 -11.69 -18.53 -11.68
CA GLY A 125 -10.71 -19.26 -12.47
C GLY A 125 -9.76 -18.29 -13.19
N GLN A 126 -8.45 -18.49 -13.03
CA GLN A 126 -7.40 -17.66 -13.66
C GLN A 126 -7.34 -16.19 -13.19
N MET A 127 -7.74 -15.92 -11.94
CA MET A 127 -7.46 -14.61 -11.35
C MET A 127 -5.96 -14.33 -11.26
N TYR A 128 -5.60 -13.07 -11.44
CA TYR A 128 -4.21 -12.62 -11.41
C TYR A 128 -3.64 -12.70 -10.00
N GLY A 129 -2.36 -13.10 -9.91
CA GLY A 129 -1.58 -13.05 -8.68
C GLY A 129 -2.13 -13.87 -7.51
N SER A 130 -2.93 -14.91 -7.78
CA SER A 130 -3.63 -15.66 -6.71
C SER A 130 -4.37 -14.70 -5.77
N TRP A 131 -5.28 -13.89 -6.31
CA TRP A 131 -6.09 -12.91 -5.56
C TRP A 131 -5.34 -11.65 -5.10
N HIS A 132 -4.04 -11.56 -5.40
CA HIS A 132 -3.17 -10.41 -5.12
C HIS A 132 -2.75 -9.74 -6.44
N PRO A 133 -3.64 -8.94 -7.06
CA PRO A 133 -3.38 -8.41 -8.39
C PRO A 133 -2.18 -7.46 -8.44
N GLY A 134 -1.85 -6.74 -7.37
CA GLY A 134 -0.69 -5.84 -7.36
C GLY A 134 0.64 -6.52 -7.05
N SER A 135 0.65 -7.83 -6.78
CA SER A 135 1.89 -8.62 -6.62
C SER A 135 2.81 -8.44 -7.82
N LEU A 136 4.13 -8.36 -7.60
CA LEU A 136 5.06 -8.01 -8.68
C LEU A 136 5.15 -9.06 -9.81
N ASP A 137 4.76 -10.30 -9.51
CA ASP A 137 4.69 -11.38 -10.49
C ASP A 137 3.44 -11.25 -11.40
N ALA A 138 2.40 -10.57 -10.94
CA ALA A 138 1.13 -10.38 -11.67
C ALA A 138 0.90 -8.94 -12.15
N VAL A 139 1.66 -7.96 -11.64
CA VAL A 139 1.42 -6.53 -11.84
C VAL A 139 1.39 -6.11 -13.32
N SER A 140 2.11 -6.82 -14.20
CA SER A 140 2.09 -6.57 -15.64
C SER A 140 0.77 -6.95 -16.32
N LEU A 141 -0.01 -7.84 -15.72
CA LEU A 141 -1.34 -8.24 -16.21
C LEU A 141 -2.46 -7.37 -15.62
N SER A 142 -2.25 -6.83 -14.41
CA SER A 142 -3.20 -6.00 -13.67
C SER A 142 -2.90 -4.50 -13.85
N CYS A 143 -2.11 -3.89 -12.97
CA CYS A 143 -1.84 -2.46 -12.94
C CYS A 143 -1.09 -1.96 -14.20
N GLY A 144 -0.21 -2.79 -14.77
CA GLY A 144 0.48 -2.56 -16.04
C GLY A 144 -0.30 -3.05 -17.26
N GLY A 145 -1.53 -3.55 -17.07
CA GLY A 145 -2.39 -4.01 -18.14
C GLY A 145 -2.92 -2.87 -19.01
N THR A 146 -3.97 -3.18 -19.76
CA THR A 146 -4.65 -2.23 -20.65
C THR A 146 -6.10 -2.10 -20.22
N GLY A 147 -6.60 -0.87 -20.13
CA GLY A 147 -7.98 -0.59 -19.77
C GLY A 147 -8.99 -1.07 -20.83
N PRO A 148 -10.29 -1.14 -20.50
CA PRO A 148 -11.34 -1.57 -21.42
C PRO A 148 -11.46 -0.73 -22.71
N ASN A 149 -10.94 0.51 -22.68
CA ASN A 149 -10.88 1.43 -23.81
C ASN A 149 -9.59 1.31 -24.65
N GLY A 150 -8.71 0.37 -24.33
CA GLY A 150 -7.42 0.17 -25.00
C GLY A 150 -6.31 1.10 -24.53
N ALA A 151 -6.54 1.92 -23.50
CA ALA A 151 -5.51 2.79 -22.94
C ALA A 151 -4.51 1.99 -22.09
N ALA A 152 -3.23 2.30 -22.25
CA ALA A 152 -2.19 1.80 -21.36
C ALA A 152 -2.41 2.32 -19.93
N CYS A 153 -2.22 1.44 -18.93
CA CYS A 153 -2.32 1.81 -17.52
C CYS A 153 -0.95 2.25 -16.99
N HIS A 154 -0.32 1.48 -16.08
CA HIS A 154 0.95 1.84 -15.45
C HIS A 154 2.17 1.14 -16.08
N SER A 155 2.13 0.89 -17.39
CA SER A 155 3.22 0.29 -18.18
C SER A 155 3.08 0.70 -19.65
N GLY A 156 4.19 0.76 -20.38
CA GLY A 156 4.22 1.08 -21.82
C GLY A 156 3.91 2.53 -22.19
N ASN A 157 3.82 3.45 -21.22
CA ASN A 157 3.66 4.88 -21.44
C ASN A 157 4.95 5.54 -21.93
N HIS A 158 4.80 6.73 -22.53
CA HIS A 158 5.94 7.51 -23.01
C HIS A 158 6.86 7.96 -21.87
N ASP A 159 6.26 8.46 -20.79
CA ASP A 159 6.99 8.94 -19.63
C ASP A 159 7.29 7.77 -18.67
N LEU A 160 8.54 7.70 -18.20
CA LEU A 160 9.01 6.64 -17.30
C LEU A 160 8.25 6.64 -15.97
N VAL A 161 8.11 7.84 -15.42
CA VAL A 161 7.11 8.17 -14.43
C VAL A 161 5.75 7.84 -15.04
N ASP A 162 4.97 6.85 -14.64
CA ASP A 162 3.74 6.35 -15.32
C ASP A 162 3.94 4.92 -15.82
N ASN A 163 5.17 4.39 -15.75
CA ASN A 163 5.48 2.97 -15.96
C ASN A 163 5.85 2.26 -14.65
N GLN A 164 5.16 2.59 -13.54
CA GLN A 164 5.51 2.10 -12.21
C GLN A 164 5.44 0.57 -12.08
N ALA A 165 4.57 -0.10 -12.85
CA ALA A 165 4.50 -1.56 -12.87
C ALA A 165 5.80 -2.20 -13.40
N ASP A 166 6.56 -1.44 -14.20
CA ASP A 166 7.86 -1.85 -14.74
C ASP A 166 9.00 -1.45 -13.82
N THR A 167 9.00 -0.20 -13.32
CA THR A 167 10.12 0.34 -12.54
C THR A 167 10.22 -0.23 -11.14
N VAL A 168 9.08 -0.54 -10.49
CA VAL A 168 9.04 -0.97 -9.08
C VAL A 168 9.83 -2.24 -8.84
N LYS A 169 9.90 -3.13 -9.83
CA LYS A 169 10.65 -4.40 -9.78
C LYS A 169 12.15 -4.21 -9.59
N PHE A 170 12.67 -3.02 -9.88
CA PHE A 170 14.08 -2.67 -9.74
C PHE A 170 14.40 -1.88 -8.46
N SER A 171 13.38 -1.49 -7.69
CA SER A 171 13.58 -0.75 -6.43
C SER A 171 14.41 -1.57 -5.43
N ILE A 172 15.07 -0.90 -4.50
CA ILE A 172 15.79 -1.58 -3.42
C ILE A 172 14.84 -2.38 -2.52
N MET A 173 13.61 -1.91 -2.32
CA MET A 173 12.59 -2.65 -1.55
C MET A 173 12.11 -3.91 -2.28
N SER A 174 12.13 -3.94 -3.61
CA SER A 174 11.79 -5.14 -4.38
C SER A 174 12.93 -6.14 -4.45
N THR A 175 14.15 -5.64 -4.67
CA THR A 175 15.34 -6.46 -4.97
C THR A 175 16.15 -6.84 -3.74
N LYS A 176 16.13 -6.05 -2.65
CA LYS A 176 17.07 -6.15 -1.53
C LYS A 176 18.55 -6.15 -1.91
N ALA A 177 18.87 -5.64 -3.10
CA ALA A 177 20.24 -5.62 -3.63
C ALA A 177 21.22 -4.82 -2.74
N GLY A 178 20.72 -3.76 -2.08
CA GLY A 178 21.50 -2.98 -1.11
C GLY A 178 21.94 -3.77 0.11
N GLU A 179 21.04 -4.59 0.68
CA GLU A 179 21.33 -5.42 1.85
C GLU A 179 22.36 -6.50 1.51
N LEU A 180 22.18 -7.19 0.39
CA LEU A 180 23.15 -8.15 -0.14
C LEU A 180 24.54 -7.52 -0.33
N SER A 181 24.58 -6.35 -0.99
CA SER A 181 25.81 -5.61 -1.27
C SER A 181 26.56 -5.19 0.01
N VAL A 182 25.86 -4.56 0.95
CA VAL A 182 26.47 -4.06 2.20
C VAL A 182 27.02 -5.21 3.03
N VAL A 183 26.27 -6.30 3.18
CA VAL A 183 26.72 -7.47 3.93
C VAL A 183 27.96 -8.08 3.27
N ARG A 184 27.95 -8.31 1.95
CA ARG A 184 29.11 -8.88 1.25
C ARG A 184 30.36 -8.02 1.37
N LYS A 185 30.19 -6.70 1.38
CA LYS A 185 31.27 -5.74 1.64
C LYS A 185 31.81 -5.81 3.07
N ILE A 186 30.94 -5.93 4.08
CA ILE A 186 31.34 -6.11 5.50
C ILE A 186 32.22 -7.36 5.67
N PHE A 187 31.89 -8.45 4.98
CA PHE A 187 32.67 -9.71 5.05
C PHE A 187 33.92 -9.71 4.14
N GLY A 188 34.20 -8.60 3.46
CA GLY A 188 35.33 -8.46 2.54
C GLY A 188 35.24 -9.38 1.32
N ILE A 189 34.05 -9.86 0.97
CA ILE A 189 33.80 -10.67 -0.23
C ILE A 189 33.91 -9.76 -1.46
N ASP A 190 33.19 -8.65 -1.43
CA ASP A 190 33.24 -7.61 -2.47
C ASP A 190 33.93 -6.36 -1.94
N LYS A 191 34.71 -5.69 -2.81
CA LYS A 191 35.48 -4.49 -2.45
C LYS A 191 34.69 -3.18 -2.60
N THR A 192 33.61 -3.23 -3.38
CA THR A 192 32.76 -2.08 -3.70
C THR A 192 31.30 -2.45 -3.39
N ASN A 193 30.37 -1.53 -3.67
CA ASN A 193 28.94 -1.83 -3.56
C ASN A 193 28.44 -2.64 -4.78
N GLN A 194 29.30 -3.03 -5.73
CA GLN A 194 28.88 -3.86 -6.86
C GLN A 194 28.93 -5.33 -6.45
N VAL A 195 27.82 -6.03 -6.65
CA VAL A 195 27.72 -7.49 -6.43
C VAL A 195 27.94 -8.18 -7.77
N PRO A 196 29.07 -8.89 -7.98
CA PRO A 196 29.33 -9.55 -9.25
C PRO A 196 28.24 -10.58 -9.61
N GLY A 197 27.74 -10.51 -10.83
CA GLY A 197 26.76 -11.46 -11.34
C GLY A 197 25.30 -11.13 -11.01
N LEU A 198 25.03 -10.19 -10.10
CA LEU A 198 23.67 -9.74 -9.81
C LEU A 198 23.08 -9.00 -11.03
N GLN A 199 21.97 -9.51 -11.54
CA GLN A 199 21.29 -8.94 -12.71
C GLN A 199 20.24 -7.90 -12.31
N LYS A 200 19.92 -7.01 -13.25
CA LYS A 200 18.87 -6.00 -13.09
C LYS A 200 17.51 -6.68 -12.88
N GLY A 201 16.88 -6.42 -11.73
CA GLY A 201 15.58 -7.00 -11.33
C GLY A 201 15.69 -8.35 -10.64
N GLU A 202 16.90 -8.89 -10.45
CA GLU A 202 17.11 -10.08 -9.65
C GLU A 202 16.87 -9.77 -8.16
N LYS A 203 16.11 -10.63 -7.49
CA LYS A 203 15.87 -10.55 -6.05
C LYS A 203 17.09 -11.12 -5.33
N ALA A 204 17.59 -10.43 -4.32
CA ALA A 204 18.75 -10.86 -3.55
C ALA A 204 18.56 -12.25 -2.92
N MET A 205 17.32 -12.60 -2.54
CA MET A 205 16.99 -13.93 -2.01
C MET A 205 17.27 -15.07 -3.00
N ASP A 206 17.18 -14.80 -4.31
CA ASP A 206 17.42 -15.76 -5.38
C ASP A 206 18.90 -15.80 -5.79
N TYR A 207 19.72 -14.88 -5.27
CA TYR A 207 21.13 -14.79 -5.63
C TYR A 207 21.91 -16.01 -5.13
N PRO A 208 22.67 -16.70 -5.99
CA PRO A 208 23.32 -17.95 -5.63
C PRO A 208 24.52 -17.73 -4.69
N ASN A 209 24.54 -18.48 -3.58
CA ASN A 209 25.60 -18.43 -2.56
C ASN A 209 25.91 -16.98 -2.13
N PRO A 210 24.96 -16.30 -1.46
CA PRO A 210 25.13 -14.88 -1.14
C PRO A 210 26.31 -14.63 -0.21
N LEU A 211 26.76 -15.61 0.57
CA LEU A 211 27.91 -15.56 1.48
C LEU A 211 28.78 -16.83 1.36
N PRO A 212 29.48 -17.01 0.24
CA PRO A 212 30.03 -18.31 -0.15
C PRO A 212 31.03 -18.83 0.90
N GLY A 213 30.77 -20.04 1.39
CA GLY A 213 31.62 -20.72 2.39
C GLY A 213 31.50 -20.15 3.80
N ARG A 214 30.52 -19.28 4.08
CA ARG A 214 30.23 -18.77 5.42
C ARG A 214 29.18 -19.63 6.11
N ALA A 215 29.36 -19.87 7.41
CA ALA A 215 28.45 -20.70 8.19
C ALA A 215 27.04 -20.11 8.33
N ASN A 216 26.90 -18.79 8.20
CA ASN A 216 25.65 -18.04 8.33
C ASN A 216 24.97 -17.75 6.99
N GLU A 217 25.42 -18.34 5.87
CA GLU A 217 24.82 -18.11 4.55
C GLU A 217 23.32 -18.45 4.50
N GLY A 218 22.93 -19.63 5.01
CA GLY A 218 21.52 -20.02 5.05
C GLY A 218 20.68 -19.09 5.93
N ILE A 219 21.21 -18.67 7.07
CA ILE A 219 20.53 -17.73 7.99
C ILE A 219 20.32 -16.38 7.30
N PHE A 220 21.31 -15.90 6.54
CA PHE A 220 21.18 -14.66 5.77
C PHE A 220 20.04 -14.72 4.74
N GLN A 221 19.88 -15.84 4.05
CA GLN A 221 18.78 -16.04 3.10
C GLN A 221 17.43 -16.14 3.80
N GLU A 222 17.34 -16.96 4.84
CA GLU A 222 16.09 -17.29 5.53
C GLU A 222 15.59 -16.18 6.48
N ASN A 223 16.45 -15.24 6.86
CA ASN A 223 16.13 -14.20 7.84
C ASN A 223 16.26 -12.81 7.25
N CYS A 224 17.47 -12.38 6.91
CA CYS A 224 17.73 -11.03 6.41
C CYS A 224 17.04 -10.81 5.05
N LEU A 225 17.31 -11.66 4.06
CA LEU A 225 16.81 -11.45 2.70
C LEU A 225 15.33 -11.80 2.50
N SER A 226 14.72 -12.56 3.41
CA SER A 226 13.31 -12.96 3.35
C SER A 226 12.35 -11.98 4.03
N GLN A 227 12.84 -11.12 4.92
CA GLN A 227 11.99 -10.16 5.64
C GLN A 227 11.57 -8.99 4.77
N CYS A 228 10.30 -8.58 4.83
CA CYS A 228 9.83 -7.26 4.42
C CYS A 228 10.44 -6.72 3.10
N HIS A 229 10.19 -7.41 1.99
CA HIS A 229 10.52 -6.93 0.63
C HIS A 229 9.27 -7.01 -0.25
N GLN A 230 9.12 -6.10 -1.21
CA GLN A 230 7.92 -5.98 -2.06
C GLN A 230 7.67 -7.18 -2.98
N SER A 231 8.58 -8.15 -3.02
CA SER A 231 8.44 -9.35 -3.85
C SER A 231 8.04 -10.61 -3.06
N GLY A 232 7.39 -10.44 -1.90
CA GLY A 232 6.88 -11.54 -1.08
C GLY A 232 7.57 -11.74 0.27
N GLY A 233 8.09 -10.67 0.88
CA GLY A 233 8.77 -10.79 2.18
C GLY A 233 7.80 -10.87 3.35
N GLU A 234 8.19 -11.58 4.41
CA GLU A 234 7.34 -11.78 5.58
C GLU A 234 7.14 -10.49 6.38
N LEU A 235 5.90 -10.24 6.83
CA LEU A 235 5.55 -9.14 7.74
C LEU A 235 5.53 -9.63 9.18
N LEU A 236 6.19 -8.89 10.08
CA LEU A 236 6.36 -9.26 11.48
C LEU A 236 5.39 -8.50 12.38
N LEU A 237 4.12 -8.95 12.38
CA LEU A 237 3.04 -8.15 12.98
C LEU A 237 2.97 -8.19 14.52
N THR A 238 3.60 -9.16 15.20
CA THR A 238 3.50 -9.34 16.66
C THR A 238 4.81 -9.83 17.29
N ALA A 239 5.09 -9.43 18.55
CA ALA A 239 6.36 -9.71 19.22
C ALA A 239 6.62 -11.21 19.50
N ASP A 240 5.56 -12.01 19.63
CA ASP A 240 5.63 -13.37 20.18
C ASP A 240 5.64 -14.50 19.13
N LYS A 241 5.78 -14.20 17.83
CA LYS A 241 5.75 -15.24 16.80
C LYS A 241 6.71 -14.99 15.64
N HIS A 242 7.71 -15.86 15.50
CA HIS A 242 7.90 -16.51 14.20
C HIS A 242 6.55 -17.17 13.88
N LEU A 243 5.78 -16.59 12.96
CA LEU A 243 4.44 -17.07 12.61
C LEU A 243 4.56 -18.45 11.97
N ASP A 244 4.56 -19.46 12.83
CA ASP A 244 4.38 -20.87 12.47
C ASP A 244 2.95 -20.98 11.91
N SER A 245 2.85 -20.86 10.58
CA SER A 245 1.90 -21.37 9.56
C SER A 245 0.42 -21.66 9.87
N ALA A 246 -0.08 -21.53 11.09
CA ALA A 246 -1.46 -21.84 11.47
C ALA A 246 -2.44 -20.70 11.18
N GLN A 247 -1.95 -19.46 11.04
CA GLN A 247 -2.72 -18.28 10.61
C GLN A 247 -2.27 -17.74 9.23
N GLY A 248 -1.27 -18.36 8.61
CA GLY A 248 -0.63 -17.90 7.38
C GLY A 248 0.48 -16.86 7.64
N THR A 249 1.54 -16.91 6.83
CA THR A 249 2.54 -15.85 6.76
C THR A 249 1.94 -14.68 5.97
N PHE A 250 1.88 -13.49 6.57
CA PHE A 250 1.48 -12.29 5.84
C PHE A 250 2.67 -11.77 5.05
N LEU A 251 2.47 -11.50 3.77
CA LEU A 251 3.54 -11.07 2.88
C LEU A 251 3.34 -9.61 2.50
N GLY A 252 4.42 -8.83 2.57
CA GLY A 252 4.52 -7.58 1.85
C GLY A 252 4.62 -7.91 0.37
N ASN A 253 3.51 -7.78 -0.37
CA ASN A 253 3.47 -8.13 -1.78
C ASN A 253 3.07 -6.93 -2.63
N GLY A 254 3.99 -6.53 -3.51
CA GLY A 254 3.78 -5.57 -4.58
C GLY A 254 3.12 -4.24 -4.20
N CYS A 255 2.24 -3.77 -5.06
CA CYS A 255 1.61 -2.47 -4.97
C CYS A 255 0.66 -2.38 -3.76
N GLU A 256 -0.07 -3.46 -3.46
CA GLU A 256 -1.06 -3.49 -2.37
C GLU A 256 -0.43 -3.36 -1.00
N ALA A 257 0.85 -3.74 -0.81
CA ALA A 257 1.57 -3.57 0.45
C ALA A 257 1.62 -2.11 0.93
N CYS A 258 1.48 -1.16 0.03
CA CYS A 258 1.45 0.27 0.35
C CYS A 258 0.12 0.92 -0.01
N HIS A 259 -0.45 0.59 -1.17
CA HIS A 259 -1.64 1.27 -1.68
C HIS A 259 -2.96 0.76 -1.09
N VAL A 260 -2.98 -0.41 -0.45
CA VAL A 260 -4.14 -0.91 0.27
C VAL A 260 -3.83 -0.84 1.77
N LEU A 261 -4.49 0.08 2.47
CA LEU A 261 -4.24 0.23 3.90
C LEU A 261 -4.72 -1.00 4.67
N THR A 262 -3.95 -1.39 5.69
CA THR A 262 -4.30 -2.48 6.60
C THR A 262 -4.40 -1.97 8.03
N ASN A 263 -5.19 -2.67 8.85
CA ASN A 263 -5.11 -2.54 10.30
C ASN A 263 -4.05 -3.53 10.83
N PRO A 264 -3.65 -3.46 12.12
CA PRO A 264 -2.59 -4.32 12.65
C PRO A 264 -2.84 -5.82 12.52
N THR A 265 -4.11 -6.23 12.40
CA THR A 265 -4.53 -7.63 12.25
C THR A 265 -4.77 -8.04 10.80
N HIS A 266 -4.61 -7.12 9.84
CA HIS A 266 -4.88 -7.31 8.42
C HIS A 266 -6.28 -7.90 8.16
N THR A 267 -7.29 -7.38 8.86
CA THR A 267 -8.67 -7.83 8.72
C THR A 267 -9.50 -6.85 7.90
N TYR A 268 -10.38 -7.41 7.08
CA TYR A 268 -11.41 -6.64 6.40
C TYR A 268 -12.47 -6.17 7.41
N VAL A 269 -12.87 -4.90 7.31
CA VAL A 269 -13.87 -4.23 8.16
C VAL A 269 -14.92 -3.52 7.31
N GLY A 270 -15.02 -3.91 6.04
CA GLY A 270 -15.95 -3.33 5.07
C GLY A 270 -17.34 -3.95 5.11
N ASN A 271 -18.05 -3.83 4.00
CA ASN A 271 -19.45 -4.26 3.87
C ASN A 271 -19.64 -5.53 3.02
N ASP A 272 -18.62 -6.00 2.31
CA ASP A 272 -18.69 -7.26 1.57
C ASP A 272 -18.63 -8.48 2.51
N THR A 273 -19.81 -9.04 2.79
CA THR A 273 -19.96 -10.22 3.68
C THR A 273 -19.30 -11.51 3.15
N THR A 274 -18.85 -11.54 1.90
CA THR A 274 -18.12 -12.69 1.35
C THR A 274 -16.65 -12.72 1.79
N ILE A 275 -16.10 -11.56 2.16
CA ILE A 275 -14.77 -11.41 2.73
C ILE A 275 -14.89 -11.58 4.24
N LYS A 276 -14.24 -12.60 4.80
CA LYS A 276 -14.42 -12.94 6.22
C LYS A 276 -13.65 -11.97 7.12
N ASP A 277 -14.38 -11.23 7.95
CA ASP A 277 -13.86 -10.22 8.89
C ASP A 277 -12.76 -10.69 9.87
N ASN A 278 -12.60 -12.01 10.05
CA ASN A 278 -11.62 -12.60 10.98
C ASN A 278 -10.51 -13.39 10.29
N ALA A 279 -10.46 -13.40 8.96
CA ALA A 279 -9.31 -13.89 8.22
C ALA A 279 -8.30 -12.75 8.09
N GLY A 280 -7.06 -12.97 8.52
CA GLY A 280 -5.97 -12.03 8.26
C GLY A 280 -5.58 -12.05 6.78
N GLY A 281 -4.77 -11.07 6.36
CA GLY A 281 -4.22 -10.99 5.01
C GLY A 281 -5.04 -10.12 4.05
N HIS A 282 -5.95 -9.31 4.58
CA HIS A 282 -6.79 -8.39 3.82
C HIS A 282 -6.47 -6.93 4.14
N GLY A 283 -6.70 -6.07 3.15
CA GLY A 283 -6.92 -4.65 3.39
C GLY A 283 -8.16 -4.44 4.26
N MET A 284 -8.25 -3.30 4.95
CA MET A 284 -9.43 -3.02 5.77
C MET A 284 -10.70 -2.87 4.95
N ILE A 285 -10.55 -2.30 3.75
CA ILE A 285 -11.63 -2.11 2.79
C ILE A 285 -11.05 -2.25 1.39
N HIS A 286 -11.90 -2.47 0.40
CA HIS A 286 -11.50 -2.52 -1.00
C HIS A 286 -11.23 -1.10 -1.53
N ARG A 287 -10.09 -0.50 -1.16
CA ARG A 287 -9.71 0.86 -1.55
C ARG A 287 -8.20 1.02 -1.78
N LEU A 288 -7.84 1.68 -2.88
CA LEU A 288 -6.49 2.17 -3.15
C LEU A 288 -6.34 3.61 -2.67
N THR A 289 -5.16 3.93 -2.14
CA THR A 289 -4.82 5.29 -1.73
C THR A 289 -3.38 5.64 -2.10
N THR A 290 -3.15 6.92 -2.38
CA THR A 290 -1.82 7.54 -2.47
C THR A 290 -1.48 8.33 -1.21
N GLN A 291 -2.43 8.48 -0.28
CA GLN A 291 -2.22 9.01 1.08
C GLN A 291 -1.82 7.87 2.00
N ILE A 292 -0.55 7.46 1.91
CA ILE A 292 0.00 6.34 2.68
C ILE A 292 0.68 6.91 3.95
N PRO A 293 0.11 6.72 5.14
CA PRO A 293 0.71 7.20 6.38
C PRO A 293 1.95 6.40 6.75
N TYR A 294 2.84 6.98 7.58
CA TYR A 294 4.05 6.29 8.02
C TYR A 294 3.76 4.95 8.72
N THR A 295 2.59 4.78 9.34
CA THR A 295 2.19 3.53 9.99
C THR A 295 2.07 2.37 9.01
N GLN A 296 1.72 2.62 7.74
CA GLN A 296 1.74 1.61 6.69
C GLN A 296 3.19 1.23 6.34
N CYS A 297 4.10 2.21 6.23
CA CYS A 297 5.53 1.96 6.00
C CYS A 297 6.15 1.17 7.16
N ASN A 298 5.71 1.48 8.37
CA ASN A 298 6.13 0.83 9.60
C ASN A 298 5.72 -0.64 9.68
N GLN A 299 4.92 -1.21 8.78
CA GLN A 299 4.72 -2.68 8.75
C GLN A 299 6.01 -3.43 8.36
N CYS A 300 6.92 -2.72 7.68
CA CYS A 300 8.21 -3.23 7.25
C CYS A 300 9.38 -2.50 7.93
N HIS A 301 9.26 -1.19 8.09
CA HIS A 301 10.29 -0.35 8.70
C HIS A 301 10.12 -0.27 10.22
N ASN A 302 11.21 0.01 10.93
CA ASN A 302 11.21 0.18 12.39
C ASN A 302 10.77 -1.07 13.18
N GLN A 303 10.87 -2.25 12.57
CA GLN A 303 10.43 -3.54 13.13
C GLN A 303 11.38 -4.11 14.18
N GLY A 304 12.65 -3.70 14.18
CA GLY A 304 13.69 -4.32 14.99
C GLY A 304 15.10 -4.03 14.49
N THR A 305 16.07 -4.83 14.91
CA THR A 305 17.50 -4.61 14.65
C THR A 305 18.14 -5.85 14.02
N HIS A 306 18.94 -5.63 12.97
CA HIS A 306 19.74 -6.68 12.33
C HIS A 306 21.10 -6.82 13.03
N ASP A 307 21.53 -8.06 13.29
CA ASP A 307 22.89 -8.41 13.70
C ASP A 307 23.66 -8.91 12.45
N PRO A 308 24.49 -8.06 11.81
CA PRO A 308 25.20 -8.41 10.59
C PRO A 308 26.36 -9.40 10.82
N LEU A 309 26.70 -9.78 12.07
CA LEU A 309 27.68 -10.85 12.31
C LEU A 309 27.00 -12.21 12.35
N LYS A 310 25.80 -12.28 12.94
CA LYS A 310 25.01 -13.52 13.04
C LYS A 310 24.07 -13.73 11.87
N MET A 311 23.73 -12.68 11.13
CA MET A 311 22.66 -12.67 10.11
C MET A 311 21.28 -12.92 10.71
N GLU A 312 21.09 -12.45 11.95
CA GLU A 312 19.85 -12.61 12.68
C GLU A 312 19.13 -11.27 12.80
N PHE A 313 17.82 -11.27 12.68
CA PHE A 313 16.99 -10.14 13.02
C PHE A 313 16.36 -10.32 14.40
N THR A 314 16.40 -9.26 15.21
CA THR A 314 15.71 -9.20 16.49
C THR A 314 14.54 -8.25 16.37
N VAL A 315 13.33 -8.79 16.42
CA VAL A 315 12.09 -7.99 16.49
C VAL A 315 12.09 -7.18 17.78
N ARG A 316 11.61 -5.94 17.70
CA ARG A 316 11.45 -5.11 18.90
C ARG A 316 10.34 -5.63 19.81
N ALA A 317 10.55 -5.54 21.11
CA ALA A 317 9.60 -6.04 22.11
C ALA A 317 8.27 -5.25 22.17
N ASP A 318 8.27 -4.03 21.63
CA ASP A 318 7.13 -3.11 21.60
C ASP A 318 6.51 -2.98 20.20
N ILE A 319 6.59 -4.02 19.37
CA ILE A 319 6.15 -3.98 17.96
C ILE A 319 4.66 -3.62 17.79
N ASP A 320 3.82 -3.97 18.77
CA ASP A 320 2.40 -3.58 18.79
C ASP A 320 2.22 -2.04 18.86
N ASN A 321 3.22 -1.30 19.35
CA ASN A 321 3.26 0.16 19.30
C ASN A 321 3.77 0.70 17.97
N VAL A 322 4.39 -0.10 17.12
CA VAL A 322 4.87 0.31 15.78
C VAL A 322 3.81 0.05 14.73
N ASN A 323 3.26 -1.16 14.76
CA ASN A 323 2.17 -1.60 13.91
C ASN A 323 0.84 -1.11 14.49
N ARG A 324 0.67 0.21 14.62
CA ARG A 324 -0.56 0.81 15.15
C ARG A 324 -1.60 0.97 14.05
N ASP A 325 -2.86 0.98 14.48
CA ASP A 325 -3.95 1.39 13.61
C ASP A 325 -3.81 2.88 13.24
N TRP A 326 -3.85 3.16 11.95
CA TRP A 326 -3.81 4.51 11.40
C TRP A 326 -5.10 5.30 11.72
N GLN A 327 -6.19 4.63 12.11
CA GLN A 327 -7.44 5.27 12.55
C GLN A 327 -7.34 5.89 13.95
N ALA A 328 -6.24 5.70 14.68
CA ALA A 328 -6.06 6.22 16.04
C ALA A 328 -5.98 7.77 16.13
N GLY A 329 -6.05 8.49 15.00
CA GLY A 329 -6.07 9.94 14.94
C GLY A 329 -4.69 10.59 15.01
N ASP A 330 -4.66 11.90 15.30
CA ASP A 330 -3.44 12.70 15.32
C ASP A 330 -2.47 12.23 16.42
N LEU A 331 -1.36 11.64 16.01
CA LEU A 331 -0.32 11.17 16.91
C LEU A 331 0.54 12.33 17.42
N THR A 332 0.90 12.29 18.70
CA THR A 332 1.81 13.28 19.26
C THR A 332 3.22 13.04 18.74
N TRP A 333 4.07 14.06 18.80
CA TRP A 333 5.51 13.90 18.55
C TRP A 333 6.13 12.75 19.36
N LYS A 334 5.70 12.59 20.62
CA LYS A 334 6.23 11.54 21.50
C LYS A 334 5.80 10.14 21.05
N ASP A 335 4.58 10.01 20.51
CA ASP A 335 4.13 8.75 19.93
C ASP A 335 4.98 8.41 18.71
N ARG A 336 5.14 9.35 17.76
CA ARG A 336 5.98 9.13 16.58
C ARG A 336 7.42 8.77 16.96
N VAL A 337 8.04 9.46 17.92
CA VAL A 337 9.40 9.10 18.39
C VAL A 337 9.46 7.66 18.92
N ARG A 338 8.46 7.21 19.67
CA ARG A 338 8.41 5.82 20.16
C ARG A 338 8.33 4.84 18.99
N ASP A 339 7.48 5.13 18.02
CA ASP A 339 7.23 4.25 16.89
C ASP A 339 8.48 4.12 15.99
N TYR A 340 9.28 5.18 15.85
CA TYR A 340 10.54 5.18 15.07
C TYR A 340 11.76 4.70 15.86
N TYR A 341 11.72 4.65 17.19
CA TYR A 341 12.91 4.37 17.99
C TYR A 341 13.48 2.97 17.71
N LEU A 342 14.71 2.93 17.20
CA LEU A 342 15.55 1.75 17.13
C LEU A 342 16.89 2.01 17.83
N PRO A 343 17.38 1.09 18.69
CA PRO A 343 18.68 1.25 19.32
C PRO A 343 19.81 1.39 18.28
N GLY A 344 20.54 2.51 18.34
CA GLY A 344 21.65 2.78 17.43
C GLY A 344 21.31 3.64 16.23
N GLU A 345 20.03 3.96 16.02
CA GLU A 345 19.58 4.87 14.96
C GLU A 345 19.33 6.28 15.50
N VAL A 346 19.56 7.28 14.64
CA VAL A 346 19.45 8.70 14.96
C VAL A 346 18.66 9.36 13.84
N PHE A 347 17.62 10.10 14.20
CA PHE A 347 16.72 10.75 13.24
C PHE A 347 16.70 12.25 13.41
N ALA A 348 16.80 13.02 12.33
CA ALA A 348 16.45 14.43 12.35
C ALA A 348 14.96 14.62 12.66
N ARG A 349 14.59 15.76 13.25
CA ARG A 349 13.21 16.02 13.70
C ARG A 349 12.19 15.90 12.58
N CYS A 350 12.54 16.29 11.35
CA CYS A 350 11.65 16.15 10.20
C CYS A 350 11.35 14.68 9.88
N GLU A 351 12.30 13.77 9.96
CA GLU A 351 12.13 12.34 9.66
C GLU A 351 11.12 11.65 10.58
N VAL A 352 10.93 12.19 11.78
CA VAL A 352 9.92 11.71 12.74
C VAL A 352 8.64 12.56 12.71
N SER A 353 8.71 13.82 12.29
CA SER A 353 7.54 14.73 12.30
C SER A 353 6.69 14.60 11.04
N LEU A 354 7.35 14.34 9.91
CA LEU A 354 6.73 14.17 8.60
C LEU A 354 6.40 12.71 8.37
N ASP A 355 5.47 12.45 7.45
CA ASP A 355 5.25 11.10 6.95
C ASP A 355 6.29 10.74 5.88
N CYS A 356 6.61 9.45 5.72
CA CYS A 356 7.68 9.01 4.83
C CYS A 356 7.55 9.57 3.41
N LEU A 357 6.33 9.61 2.87
CA LEU A 357 6.05 10.14 1.52
C LEU A 357 6.13 11.67 1.39
N ASP A 358 6.21 12.41 2.50
CA ASP A 358 6.50 13.85 2.46
C ASP A 358 7.96 14.11 2.05
N CYS A 359 8.84 13.13 2.23
CA CYS A 359 10.22 13.17 1.72
C CYS A 359 10.40 12.20 0.55
N HIS A 360 10.14 10.92 0.74
CA HIS A 360 10.35 9.89 -0.30
C HIS A 360 9.47 10.12 -1.52
N THR A 361 10.12 10.34 -2.65
CA THR A 361 9.46 10.56 -3.93
C THR A 361 8.92 9.25 -4.51
N ARG A 362 8.22 9.35 -5.64
CA ARG A 362 7.82 8.14 -6.37
C ARG A 362 9.04 7.37 -6.86
N LEU A 363 10.07 8.04 -7.39
CA LEU A 363 11.24 7.33 -7.92
C LEU A 363 12.09 6.69 -6.82
N ASP A 364 12.09 7.27 -5.61
CA ASP A 364 12.66 6.61 -4.42
C ASP A 364 11.95 5.28 -4.10
N THR A 365 10.61 5.34 -4.08
CA THR A 365 9.80 4.25 -3.52
C THR A 365 9.51 3.17 -4.57
N MET A 366 9.23 3.58 -5.81
CA MET A 366 8.82 2.72 -6.91
C MET A 366 9.91 2.57 -7.99
N GLY A 367 11.12 3.07 -7.72
CA GLY A 367 12.25 2.98 -8.65
C GLY A 367 12.16 3.92 -9.84
N ASP A 368 13.32 4.17 -10.43
CA ASP A 368 13.55 4.94 -11.67
C ASP A 368 13.93 4.02 -12.84
N GLY A 369 13.66 2.73 -12.68
CA GLY A 369 14.04 1.74 -13.66
C GLY A 369 15.49 1.31 -13.57
N GLU A 370 16.34 1.84 -12.68
CA GLU A 370 17.72 1.37 -12.49
C GLU A 370 17.90 0.43 -11.29
N LEU A 371 18.92 -0.42 -11.37
CA LEU A 371 19.31 -1.28 -10.25
C LEU A 371 20.32 -0.55 -9.38
N TYR A 372 19.97 -0.37 -8.11
CA TYR A 372 20.88 0.15 -7.10
C TYR A 372 21.26 -0.93 -6.09
N THR A 373 22.54 -0.98 -5.75
CA THR A 373 23.10 -1.87 -4.73
C THR A 373 23.48 -1.11 -3.45
N SER A 374 22.90 0.07 -3.27
CA SER A 374 23.12 0.96 -2.12
C SER A 374 21.97 1.96 -2.03
N GLN A 375 21.41 2.13 -0.83
CA GLN A 375 20.37 3.14 -0.59
C GLN A 375 20.85 4.56 -0.89
N TYR A 376 22.15 4.83 -0.67
CA TYR A 376 22.75 6.15 -0.90
C TYR A 376 22.71 6.54 -2.38
N ASP A 377 22.87 5.57 -3.28
CA ASP A 377 22.84 5.82 -4.73
C ASP A 377 21.40 5.89 -5.25
N ALA A 378 20.51 5.09 -4.63
CA ALA A 378 19.11 5.02 -5.00
C ALA A 378 18.33 6.30 -4.66
N VAL A 379 18.64 6.98 -3.56
CA VAL A 379 17.83 8.11 -3.07
C VAL A 379 17.82 9.29 -4.04
N HIS A 380 16.65 9.90 -4.24
CA HIS A 380 16.35 11.01 -5.17
C HIS A 380 16.09 12.32 -4.45
N ILE A 381 15.86 12.29 -3.13
CA ILE A 381 15.71 13.47 -2.29
C ILE A 381 16.72 13.50 -1.14
N GLN A 382 17.30 14.66 -0.92
CA GLN A 382 18.28 14.97 0.12
C GLN A 382 17.89 16.27 0.83
N CYS A 383 18.48 16.52 2.01
CA CYS A 383 18.19 17.74 2.77
C CYS A 383 18.43 19.02 1.93
N GLN A 384 19.50 19.05 1.14
CA GLN A 384 19.83 20.16 0.24
C GLN A 384 18.80 20.42 -0.86
N ASP A 385 17.99 19.45 -1.27
CA ASP A 385 16.95 19.65 -2.29
C ASP A 385 15.83 20.54 -1.77
N CYS A 386 15.60 20.50 -0.44
CA CYS A 386 14.62 21.35 0.23
C CYS A 386 15.25 22.64 0.79
N HIS A 387 16.41 22.50 1.43
CA HIS A 387 17.03 23.56 2.21
C HIS A 387 18.09 24.37 1.46
N GLY A 388 18.58 23.85 0.33
CA GLY A 388 19.73 24.38 -0.37
C GLY A 388 21.05 24.14 0.38
N THR A 389 22.05 24.94 0.02
CA THR A 389 23.40 24.96 0.61
C THR A 389 23.76 26.38 1.06
N LYS A 390 24.95 26.57 1.64
CA LYS A 390 25.42 27.92 1.99
C LYS A 390 25.61 28.77 0.73
N GLU A 391 26.01 28.15 -0.36
CA GLU A 391 26.37 28.78 -1.63
C GLU A 391 25.12 28.98 -2.49
N ASN A 392 24.33 27.93 -2.65
CA ASN A 392 23.22 27.86 -3.62
C ASN A 392 21.87 27.64 -2.92
N PRO A 393 20.82 28.38 -3.29
CA PRO A 393 19.46 28.02 -2.91
C PRO A 393 19.06 26.65 -3.51
N PRO A 394 17.97 26.02 -3.01
CA PRO A 394 17.44 24.81 -3.65
C PRO A 394 17.00 25.10 -5.10
N LEU A 395 16.93 24.05 -5.92
CA LEU A 395 16.46 24.16 -7.29
C LEU A 395 14.94 24.38 -7.30
N THR A 396 14.48 25.24 -8.21
CA THR A 396 13.07 25.63 -8.29
C THR A 396 12.56 25.60 -9.72
N LYS A 397 11.25 25.44 -9.87
CA LYS A 397 10.52 25.58 -11.13
C LYS A 397 9.28 26.44 -10.92
N LYS A 398 9.09 27.42 -11.79
CA LYS A 398 7.85 28.21 -11.84
C LYS A 398 6.83 27.54 -12.74
N MET A 399 5.58 27.55 -12.29
CA MET A 399 4.45 27.01 -13.05
C MET A 399 3.95 28.06 -14.03
N GLU A 400 4.26 27.87 -15.32
CA GLU A 400 3.97 28.90 -16.33
C GLU A 400 2.78 28.49 -17.23
N THR A 401 2.66 27.21 -17.59
CA THR A 401 1.64 26.76 -18.55
C THR A 401 0.46 26.06 -17.88
N SER A 402 -0.68 26.08 -18.57
CA SER A 402 -1.88 25.36 -18.12
C SER A 402 -1.74 23.84 -18.27
N GLU A 403 -0.93 23.37 -19.23
CA GLU A 403 -0.66 21.93 -19.39
C GLU A 403 0.18 21.39 -18.22
N GLU A 404 1.22 22.11 -17.80
CA GLU A 404 2.04 21.75 -16.64
C GLU A 404 1.21 21.66 -15.36
N LEU A 405 0.37 22.67 -15.14
CA LEU A 405 -0.55 22.70 -14.00
C LEU A 405 -1.52 21.51 -14.02
N ALA A 406 -2.08 21.17 -15.18
CA ALA A 406 -3.00 20.04 -15.31
C ALA A 406 -2.29 18.71 -15.01
N LEU A 407 -1.08 18.51 -15.56
CA LEU A 407 -0.27 17.31 -15.33
C LEU A 407 0.10 17.15 -13.85
N LEU A 408 0.59 18.21 -13.22
CA LEU A 408 0.97 18.17 -11.82
C LEU A 408 -0.23 18.05 -10.90
N THR A 409 -1.36 18.69 -11.22
CA THR A 409 -2.60 18.55 -10.45
C THR A 409 -3.12 17.11 -10.51
N GLN A 410 -3.05 16.44 -11.65
CA GLN A 410 -3.37 15.01 -11.77
C GLN A 410 -2.43 14.13 -10.94
N LYS A 411 -1.13 14.45 -10.91
CA LYS A 411 -0.14 13.77 -10.06
C LYS A 411 -0.27 14.10 -8.56
N GLN A 412 -0.94 15.20 -8.24
CA GLN A 412 -1.08 15.77 -6.90
C GLN A 412 -2.32 15.25 -6.15
N VAL A 413 -3.21 14.50 -6.79
CA VAL A 413 -4.45 13.92 -6.20
C VAL A 413 -4.10 12.88 -5.12
N SER A 414 -3.61 13.37 -4.00
CA SER A 414 -3.40 12.64 -2.76
C SER A 414 -4.31 13.26 -1.71
N ASN A 415 -4.16 14.54 -1.38
CA ASN A 415 -4.94 15.15 -0.29
C ASN A 415 -5.79 16.35 -0.76
N PRO A 416 -7.12 16.36 -0.58
CA PRO A 416 -7.99 17.48 -0.98
C PRO A 416 -7.77 18.76 -0.16
N ASN A 417 -7.10 18.69 0.99
CA ASN A 417 -6.71 19.86 1.79
C ASN A 417 -5.45 20.54 1.25
N TYR A 418 -4.79 19.93 0.26
CA TYR A 418 -3.57 20.46 -0.30
C TYR A 418 -3.90 21.59 -1.30
N PRO A 419 -3.36 22.82 -1.15
CA PRO A 419 -3.72 23.94 -2.01
C PRO A 419 -3.54 23.61 -3.49
N THR A 420 -4.47 23.98 -4.36
CA THR A 420 -4.32 23.78 -5.80
C THR A 420 -3.13 24.56 -6.33
N LEU A 421 -2.36 24.00 -7.27
CA LEU A 421 -1.30 24.74 -7.97
C LEU A 421 -1.91 25.81 -8.87
N THR A 422 -1.35 27.01 -8.86
CA THR A 422 -1.76 28.10 -9.74
C THR A 422 -0.60 28.61 -10.59
N ARG A 423 -0.92 29.30 -11.69
CA ARG A 423 0.10 29.90 -12.55
C ARG A 423 0.89 30.94 -11.76
N GLY A 424 2.21 30.84 -11.83
CA GLY A 424 3.15 31.68 -11.10
C GLY A 424 3.61 31.07 -9.77
N ASP A 425 2.98 30.00 -9.29
CA ASP A 425 3.48 29.23 -8.15
C ASP A 425 4.89 28.73 -8.47
N GLU A 426 5.75 28.74 -7.46
CA GLU A 426 7.11 28.24 -7.55
C GLU A 426 7.25 27.03 -6.64
N ILE A 427 7.70 25.91 -7.23
CA ILE A 427 7.86 24.62 -6.55
C ILE A 427 9.34 24.27 -6.46
N LEU A 428 9.70 23.41 -5.49
CA LEU A 428 11.04 22.83 -5.45
C LEU A 428 11.20 21.68 -6.44
N VAL A 429 12.44 21.47 -6.85
CA VAL A 429 12.85 20.37 -7.73
C VAL A 429 14.06 19.69 -7.11
N THR A 430 14.09 18.36 -7.10
CA THR A 430 15.28 17.63 -6.62
C THR A 430 16.47 17.87 -7.54
N THR A 431 17.69 17.64 -7.04
CA THR A 431 18.91 17.62 -7.85
C THR A 431 18.88 16.58 -8.96
N LYS A 432 18.02 15.54 -8.85
CA LYS A 432 17.75 14.55 -9.92
C LYS A 432 16.61 14.95 -10.86
N GLY A 433 15.98 16.11 -10.65
CA GLY A 433 14.99 16.69 -11.56
C GLY A 433 13.53 16.31 -11.26
N GLU A 434 13.24 15.71 -10.10
CA GLU A 434 11.85 15.44 -9.70
C GLU A 434 11.16 16.70 -9.19
N GLU A 435 10.00 16.99 -9.76
CA GLU A 435 9.15 18.11 -9.34
C GLU A 435 8.44 17.76 -8.03
N LEU A 436 8.56 18.64 -7.04
CA LEU A 436 7.98 18.48 -5.70
C LEU A 436 6.85 19.49 -5.51
N PRO A 437 5.65 19.26 -6.08
CA PRO A 437 4.59 20.26 -6.07
C PRO A 437 4.23 20.70 -4.64
N TYR A 438 4.35 19.78 -3.66
CA TYR A 438 4.08 19.93 -2.23
C TYR A 438 5.13 20.73 -1.45
N LEU A 439 6.13 21.26 -2.12
CA LEU A 439 7.12 22.19 -1.56
C LEU A 439 7.06 23.49 -2.35
N ARG A 440 6.42 24.52 -1.79
CA ARG A 440 6.12 25.78 -2.51
C ARG A 440 6.64 27.02 -1.82
N HIS A 441 6.85 28.05 -2.61
CA HIS A 441 7.17 29.38 -2.10
C HIS A 441 5.89 30.17 -1.83
N GLU A 442 5.71 30.63 -0.59
CA GLU A 442 4.63 31.53 -0.18
C GLU A 442 5.22 32.81 0.46
N GLY A 443 5.07 33.93 -0.25
CA GLY A 443 5.57 35.22 0.23
C GLY A 443 7.10 35.26 0.29
N SER A 444 7.67 35.09 1.49
CA SER A 444 9.12 35.08 1.73
C SER A 444 9.63 33.74 2.30
N GLN A 445 8.78 32.71 2.33
CA GLN A 445 9.08 31.44 2.98
C GLN A 445 8.79 30.28 2.03
N TRP A 446 9.55 29.21 2.21
CA TRP A 446 9.27 27.91 1.62
C TRP A 446 8.47 27.07 2.60
N ASN A 447 7.44 26.40 2.11
CA ASN A 447 6.54 25.57 2.89
C ASN A 447 6.42 24.19 2.24
N LEU A 448 6.55 23.15 3.06
CA LEU A 448 6.14 21.79 2.75
C LEU A 448 4.68 21.61 3.21
N TYR A 449 3.86 21.01 2.37
CA TYR A 449 2.53 20.54 2.75
C TYR A 449 2.56 19.03 2.82
N SER A 450 2.19 18.47 3.96
CA SER A 450 2.12 17.02 4.11
C SER A 450 1.13 16.46 3.11
N ARG A 451 1.57 15.50 2.32
CA ARG A 451 0.77 14.78 1.33
C ARG A 451 -0.22 13.84 1.99
N ILE A 452 -0.04 13.56 3.27
CA ILE A 452 -0.88 12.64 4.06
C ILE A 452 -1.89 13.43 4.89
N THR A 453 -1.43 14.42 5.65
CA THR A 453 -2.28 15.14 6.62
C THR A 453 -2.74 16.52 6.15
N GLY A 454 -2.10 17.09 5.12
CA GLY A 454 -2.31 18.48 4.69
C GLY A 454 -1.66 19.52 5.62
N LYS A 455 -1.01 19.11 6.71
CA LYS A 455 -0.31 20.01 7.63
C LYS A 455 0.83 20.75 6.90
N THR A 456 1.00 22.03 7.20
CA THR A 456 2.06 22.86 6.63
C THR A 456 3.26 22.92 7.56
N PHE A 457 4.44 22.72 7.00
CA PHE A 457 5.73 22.79 7.67
C PHE A 457 6.60 23.83 6.98
N ARG A 458 7.23 24.70 7.77
CA ARG A 458 8.17 25.67 7.23
C ARG A 458 9.47 24.97 6.82
N THR A 459 9.97 25.30 5.64
CA THR A 459 11.25 24.82 5.10
C THR A 459 12.29 25.95 5.18
N PRO A 460 13.09 26.03 6.26
CA PRO A 460 14.13 27.06 6.37
C PRO A 460 15.24 26.85 5.34
N LEU A 461 15.82 27.94 4.82
CA LEU A 461 16.96 27.83 3.91
C LEU A 461 18.28 27.85 4.67
N VAL A 462 19.27 27.10 4.17
CA VAL A 462 20.63 27.09 4.69
C VAL A 462 21.33 28.40 4.36
N LYS A 463 21.13 28.90 3.14
CA LYS A 463 21.73 30.16 2.67
C LYS A 463 21.28 31.32 3.56
N GLY A 464 22.26 32.00 4.17
CA GLY A 464 22.01 33.13 5.07
C GLY A 464 21.60 32.74 6.48
N SER A 465 21.67 31.45 6.83
CA SER A 465 21.52 30.95 8.20
C SER A 465 22.88 30.65 8.85
N ASP A 466 22.86 30.33 10.14
CA ASP A 466 24.03 29.84 10.89
C ASP A 466 24.27 28.33 10.70
N CYS A 467 23.52 27.65 9.83
CA CYS A 467 23.67 26.22 9.59
C CYS A 467 25.08 25.92 9.04
N GLU A 468 25.82 25.01 9.69
CA GLU A 468 27.18 24.62 9.32
C GLU A 468 27.24 23.32 8.49
N GLN A 469 26.14 22.94 7.82
CA GLN A 469 26.08 21.68 7.08
C GLN A 469 27.25 21.48 6.11
N ASP A 470 27.64 20.22 5.96
CA ASP A 470 28.49 19.76 4.87
C ASP A 470 27.59 19.22 3.75
N PRO A 471 27.56 19.84 2.55
CA PRO A 471 26.80 19.32 1.41
C PRO A 471 27.22 17.89 1.00
N GLY A 472 28.44 17.46 1.34
CA GLY A 472 28.90 16.09 1.10
C GLY A 472 28.37 15.06 2.11
N ASP A 473 27.81 15.51 3.25
CA ASP A 473 27.27 14.65 4.31
C ASP A 473 25.88 15.13 4.71
N GLN A 474 24.87 14.54 4.07
CA GLN A 474 23.44 14.81 4.28
C GLN A 474 22.77 13.72 5.14
N SER A 475 23.56 13.02 5.94
CA SER A 475 23.06 11.98 6.85
C SER A 475 22.20 12.55 7.98
N ALA A 476 21.27 11.73 8.47
CA ALA A 476 20.40 12.08 9.59
C ALA A 476 21.19 12.46 10.85
N ASP A 477 22.28 11.76 11.16
CA ASP A 477 23.11 12.01 12.34
C ASP A 477 23.89 13.34 12.25
N SER A 478 24.29 13.74 11.05
CA SER A 478 24.88 15.07 10.81
C SER A 478 23.89 16.18 11.16
N CYS A 479 22.67 16.08 10.63
CA CYS A 479 21.61 17.07 10.85
C CYS A 479 21.03 17.02 12.28
N HIS A 480 20.92 15.84 12.88
CA HIS A 480 20.33 15.63 14.21
C HIS A 480 21.02 16.47 15.30
N LYS A 481 22.33 16.73 15.19
CA LYS A 481 23.10 17.54 16.15
C LYS A 481 22.43 18.89 16.45
N CYS A 482 21.78 19.49 15.47
CA CYS A 482 21.04 20.74 15.57
C CYS A 482 19.52 20.54 15.47
N HIS A 483 19.07 19.51 14.75
CA HIS A 483 17.68 19.22 14.45
C HIS A 483 17.08 18.08 15.30
N ASN A 484 17.53 17.89 16.55
CA ASN A 484 16.95 16.90 17.47
C ASN A 484 15.89 17.46 18.43
N ARG A 485 15.72 18.79 18.51
CA ARG A 485 15.07 19.42 19.66
C ARG A 485 13.60 19.01 19.78
N THR A 486 13.35 18.35 20.91
CA THR A 486 12.06 17.97 21.49
C THR A 486 11.20 19.20 21.81
N ALA A 487 9.96 19.20 21.29
CA ALA A 487 8.73 19.83 21.79
C ALA A 487 8.63 21.32 22.19
N GLU A 488 9.69 22.09 22.46
CA GLU A 488 9.50 23.41 23.12
C GLU A 488 9.63 24.65 22.23
N ASN A 489 10.24 24.56 21.04
CA ASN A 489 10.20 25.65 20.06
C ASN A 489 10.22 25.10 18.63
N PRO A 490 9.11 25.21 17.88
CA PRO A 490 9.05 24.85 16.46
C PRO A 490 9.89 25.78 15.57
#